data_AF-A0A9X3IYA0-F1
#
_entry.id   AF-A0A9X3IYA0-F1
#
_cell.length_a   1.000
_cell.length_b   1.000
_cell.length_c   1.000
_cell.angle_alpha   90.00
_cell.angle_beta   90.00
_cell.angle_gamma   90.00
#
_symmetry.space_group_name_H-M   'P 1'
#
loop_
_entity.id
_entity.type
_entity.pdbx_description
1 polymer ?
#
loop_
_entity_poly.entity_id
_entity_poly.type
_entity_poly.pdbx_seq_one_letter_code
_entity_poly.pdbx_strand_id
1 'polypeptide(L)'
;MIVYSKRYGDVDAIWRRTNGKCHLCHEGVGLHTYGCLSLYGGEAGSVDHLVPQYFGGTDHFDNLRIAHQRCNSGRGIRDPDEVRLELAGRLDEPRSAGQEVLRAVAITGGGAAVGGLIALATADPVVDETSRQRARNRVIAGSVAGGLLCLLAALATR
;
A
#
# COMPACT_ATOMS: atom_id res chain seq x y z
N MET A 1 12.59 -8.85 8.41
CA MET A 1 12.24 -9.76 9.52
C MET A 1 10.77 -10.08 9.36
N ILE A 2 10.42 -11.33 9.02
CA ILE A 2 9.02 -11.75 8.86
C ILE A 2 8.44 -11.97 10.24
N VAL A 3 7.33 -11.31 10.56
CA VAL A 3 6.58 -11.53 11.81
C VAL A 3 5.41 -12.45 11.48
N TYR A 4 5.43 -13.67 12.01
CA TYR A 4 4.41 -14.68 11.74
C TYR A 4 3.48 -14.87 12.93
N SER A 5 2.17 -14.83 12.66
CA SER A 5 1.11 -15.14 13.61
C SER A 5 0.52 -16.51 13.30
N LYS A 6 0.34 -17.35 14.33
CA LYS A 6 -0.36 -18.65 14.17
C LYS A 6 -1.78 -18.48 13.60
N ARG A 7 -2.43 -17.35 13.88
CA ARG A 7 -3.80 -17.07 13.45
C ARG A 7 -3.85 -16.38 12.09
N TYR A 8 -3.04 -15.34 11.91
CA TYR A 8 -3.14 -14.44 10.76
C TYR A 8 -2.09 -14.69 9.68
N GLY A 9 -1.16 -15.62 9.88
CA GLY A 9 -0.07 -15.90 8.96
C GLY A 9 0.96 -14.77 8.93
N ASP A 10 1.29 -14.29 7.74
CA ASP A 10 2.29 -13.23 7.53
C ASP A 10 1.76 -11.85 7.92
N VAL A 11 2.17 -11.35 9.09
CA VAL A 11 1.75 -10.04 9.60
C VAL A 11 2.45 -8.90 8.86
N ASP A 12 3.63 -9.13 8.29
CA ASP A 12 4.33 -8.14 7.47
C ASP A 12 3.53 -7.84 6.19
N ALA A 13 2.92 -8.85 5.58
CA ALA A 13 1.98 -8.65 4.48
C ALA A 13 0.77 -7.78 4.86
N ILE A 14 0.19 -8.00 6.05
CA ILE A 14 -0.95 -7.20 6.54
C ILE A 14 -0.51 -5.76 6.82
N TRP A 15 0.64 -5.59 7.46
CA TRP A 15 1.24 -4.30 7.79
C TRP A 15 1.53 -3.44 6.55
N ARG A 16 2.01 -4.07 5.47
CA ARG A 16 2.31 -3.39 4.19
C ARG A 16 1.08 -2.81 3.49
N ARG A 17 -0.14 -3.32 3.76
CA ARG A 17 -1.38 -2.83 3.12
C ARG A 17 -1.62 -1.35 3.37
N THR A 18 -1.24 -0.86 4.53
CA THR A 18 -1.42 0.53 4.95
C THR A 18 -0.09 1.26 5.12
N ASN A 19 0.99 0.72 4.54
CA ASN A 19 2.35 1.24 4.69
C ASN A 19 2.73 1.44 6.18
N GLY A 20 2.32 0.51 7.03
CA GLY A 20 2.58 0.57 8.46
C GLY A 20 1.79 1.59 9.25
N LYS A 21 0.77 2.21 8.65
CA LYS A 21 -0.13 3.12 9.37
C LYS A 21 -1.29 2.33 9.94
N CYS A 22 -1.72 2.69 11.15
CA CYS A 22 -2.96 2.21 11.73
C CYS A 22 -4.10 2.56 10.77
N HIS A 23 -4.91 1.57 10.37
CA HIS A 23 -5.99 1.86 9.42
C HIS A 23 -7.11 2.71 10.01
N LEU A 24 -7.11 2.97 11.32
CA LEU A 24 -8.13 3.74 12.03
C LEU A 24 -7.67 5.19 12.29
N CYS A 25 -6.56 5.40 12.99
CA CYS A 25 -6.06 6.75 13.32
C CYS A 25 -5.00 7.30 12.36
N HIS A 26 -4.50 6.47 11.42
CA HIS A 26 -3.49 6.83 10.41
C HIS A 26 -2.07 7.13 10.94
N GLU A 27 -1.85 7.03 12.25
CA GLU A 27 -0.53 7.10 12.86
C GLU A 27 0.28 5.82 12.61
N GLY A 28 1.61 5.90 12.76
CA GLY A 28 2.50 4.76 12.53
C GLY A 28 2.32 3.65 13.57
N VAL A 29 2.32 2.40 13.11
CA VAL A 29 2.39 1.18 13.92
C VAL A 29 3.71 0.48 13.59
N GLY A 30 4.61 0.33 14.54
CA GLY A 30 5.84 -0.42 14.31
C GLY A 30 5.57 -1.92 14.17
N LEU A 31 6.04 -2.57 13.09
CA LEU A 31 5.85 -4.02 12.94
C LEU A 31 6.43 -4.82 14.13
N HIS A 32 7.53 -4.34 14.71
CA HIS A 32 8.17 -4.95 15.88
C HIS A 32 7.34 -4.86 17.17
N THR A 33 6.30 -4.04 17.22
CA THR A 33 5.42 -3.93 18.40
C THR A 33 4.25 -4.90 18.36
N TYR A 34 4.11 -5.68 17.27
CA TYR A 34 3.00 -6.62 17.10
C TYR A 34 2.94 -7.67 18.21
N GLY A 35 1.80 -7.77 18.88
CA GLY A 35 1.57 -8.75 19.96
C GLY A 35 2.33 -8.44 21.27
N CYS A 36 3.12 -7.37 21.33
CA CYS A 36 3.91 -6.99 22.49
C CYS A 36 3.14 -6.09 23.47
N LEU A 37 1.90 -6.48 23.81
CA LEU A 37 0.99 -5.69 24.67
C LEU A 37 1.61 -5.36 26.03
N SER A 38 2.38 -6.27 26.61
CA SER A 38 3.05 -6.05 27.90
C SER A 38 4.13 -4.96 27.88
N LEU A 39 4.67 -4.63 26.69
CA LEU A 39 5.75 -3.65 26.53
C LEU A 39 5.24 -2.31 25.99
N TYR A 40 4.34 -2.35 25.01
CA TYR A 40 3.87 -1.15 24.30
C TYR A 40 2.45 -0.73 24.66
N GLY A 41 1.73 -1.53 25.47
CA GLY A 41 0.37 -1.19 25.91
C GLY A 41 -0.56 -0.93 24.72
N GLY A 42 -1.26 0.20 24.77
CA GLY A 42 -2.17 0.65 23.72
C GLY A 42 -1.51 0.88 22.35
N GLU A 43 -0.20 1.13 22.32
CA GLU A 43 0.58 1.37 21.09
C GLU A 43 1.08 0.07 20.44
N ALA A 44 0.87 -1.09 21.07
CA ALA A 44 1.22 -2.37 20.49
C ALA A 44 0.47 -2.58 19.17
N GLY A 45 1.15 -3.17 18.18
CA GLY A 45 0.53 -3.57 16.93
C GLY A 45 -0.44 -4.73 17.15
N SER A 46 -1.61 -4.64 16.51
CA SER A 46 -2.63 -5.67 16.50
C SER A 46 -3.21 -5.81 15.09
N VAL A 47 -3.86 -6.93 14.82
CA VAL A 47 -4.61 -7.14 13.57
C VAL A 47 -6.09 -6.92 13.87
N ASP A 48 -6.70 -6.05 13.09
CA ASP A 48 -8.13 -5.73 13.13
C ASP A 48 -8.84 -6.31 11.89
N HIS A 49 -10.10 -6.68 12.06
CA HIS A 49 -10.98 -7.21 11.03
C HIS A 49 -11.94 -6.14 10.53
N LEU A 50 -11.87 -5.76 9.26
CA LEU A 50 -12.76 -4.75 8.66
C LEU A 50 -14.23 -5.09 8.90
N VAL A 51 -14.63 -6.32 8.59
CA VAL A 51 -15.87 -6.94 9.06
C VAL A 51 -15.55 -7.65 10.38
N PRO A 52 -16.12 -7.21 11.53
CA PRO A 52 -15.92 -7.88 12.81
C PRO A 52 -16.30 -9.36 12.77
N GLN A 53 -15.59 -10.19 13.53
CA GLN A 53 -15.89 -11.63 13.65
C GLN A 53 -17.31 -11.89 14.18
N TYR A 54 -17.82 -11.00 15.03
CA TYR A 54 -19.19 -11.04 15.53
C TYR A 54 -20.23 -11.04 14.39
N PHE A 55 -19.94 -10.35 13.28
CA PHE A 55 -20.77 -10.31 12.08
C PHE A 55 -20.35 -11.33 11.02
N GLY A 56 -19.53 -12.32 11.38
CA GLY A 56 -19.06 -13.37 10.46
C GLY A 56 -17.81 -13.00 9.65
N GLY A 57 -17.11 -11.93 10.02
CA GLY A 57 -15.83 -11.59 9.41
C GLY A 57 -14.78 -12.69 9.54
N THR A 58 -14.09 -12.99 8.45
CA THR A 58 -13.12 -14.09 8.37
C THR A 58 -11.68 -13.63 8.60
N ASP A 59 -10.78 -14.56 8.87
CA ASP A 59 -9.33 -14.31 8.92
C ASP A 59 -8.71 -14.21 7.50
N HIS A 60 -9.53 -14.01 6.45
CA HIS A 60 -9.05 -13.82 5.09
C HIS A 60 -8.26 -12.51 4.97
N PHE A 61 -7.14 -12.54 4.25
CA PHE A 61 -6.19 -11.41 4.16
C PHE A 61 -6.83 -10.06 3.79
N ASP A 62 -7.87 -10.07 2.94
CA ASP A 62 -8.60 -8.85 2.55
C ASP A 62 -9.41 -8.20 3.67
N ASN A 63 -9.82 -9.00 4.65
CA ASN A 63 -10.54 -8.52 5.82
C ASN A 63 -9.59 -8.00 6.91
N LEU A 64 -8.27 -8.18 6.79
CA LEU A 64 -7.31 -7.88 7.85
C LEU A 64 -6.59 -6.55 7.61
N ARG A 65 -6.41 -5.76 8.66
CA ARG A 65 -5.60 -4.54 8.67
C ARG A 65 -4.78 -4.43 9.95
N ILE A 66 -3.66 -3.70 9.89
CA ILE A 66 -2.89 -3.37 11.09
C ILE A 66 -3.51 -2.16 11.81
N ALA A 67 -3.63 -2.26 13.13
CA ALA A 67 -4.09 -1.18 14.00
C ALA A 67 -3.33 -1.19 15.33
N HIS A 68 -3.25 -0.04 16.02
CA HIS A 68 -2.84 -0.03 17.42
C HIS A 68 -3.84 -0.82 18.26
N GLN A 69 -3.37 -1.47 19.32
CA GLN A 69 -4.22 -2.22 20.24
C GLN A 69 -5.34 -1.34 20.80
N ARG A 70 -5.04 -0.10 21.20
CA ARG A 70 -6.03 0.85 21.73
C ARG A 70 -7.12 1.18 20.70
N CYS A 71 -6.74 1.39 19.44
CA CYS A 71 -7.67 1.76 18.38
C CYS A 71 -8.56 0.57 18.00
N ASN A 72 -7.97 -0.61 17.86
CA ASN A 72 -8.69 -1.86 17.58
C ASN A 72 -9.69 -2.19 18.71
N SER A 73 -9.22 -2.23 19.96
CA SER A 73 -10.09 -2.50 21.11
C SER A 73 -11.16 -1.41 21.30
N GLY A 74 -10.84 -0.13 21.06
CA GLY A 74 -11.78 0.98 21.13
C GLY A 74 -12.79 1.00 19.97
N ARG A 75 -12.44 0.46 18.81
CA ARG A 75 -13.39 0.27 17.70
C ARG A 75 -14.44 -0.78 18.06
N GLY A 76 -14.02 -1.94 18.57
CA GLY A 76 -14.92 -3.05 18.84
C GLY A 76 -15.67 -3.51 17.58
N ILE A 77 -17.00 -3.42 17.59
CA ILE A 77 -17.86 -3.81 16.47
C ILE A 77 -18.28 -2.64 15.55
N ARG A 78 -17.80 -1.41 15.84
CA ARG A 78 -18.18 -0.22 15.08
C ARG A 78 -17.68 -0.27 13.65
N ASP A 79 -18.36 0.47 12.78
CA ASP A 79 -17.97 0.60 11.39
C ASP A 79 -16.57 1.26 11.28
N PRO A 80 -15.62 0.69 10.52
CA PRO A 80 -14.29 1.27 10.38
C PRO A 80 -14.29 2.73 9.90
N ASP A 81 -15.21 3.12 9.02
CA ASP A 81 -15.25 4.45 8.43
C ASP A 81 -15.74 5.49 9.45
N GLU A 82 -16.71 5.11 10.29
CA GLU A 82 -17.13 5.91 11.45
C GLU A 82 -15.92 6.20 12.36
N VAL A 83 -15.17 5.16 12.73
CA VAL A 83 -14.02 5.31 13.63
C VAL A 83 -12.87 6.09 12.97
N ARG A 84 -12.63 5.92 11.66
CA ARG A 84 -11.65 6.73 10.92
C ARG A 84 -12.03 8.19 10.90
N LEU A 85 -13.32 8.50 10.71
CA LEU A 85 -13.78 9.88 10.71
C LEU A 85 -13.53 10.53 12.08
N GLU A 86 -13.80 9.81 13.16
CA GLU A 86 -13.56 10.27 14.53
C GLU A 86 -12.06 10.48 14.83
N LEU A 87 -11.21 9.51 14.46
CA LEU A 87 -9.80 9.51 14.86
C LEU A 87 -8.86 10.24 13.89
N ALA A 88 -9.12 10.13 12.59
CA ALA A 88 -8.24 10.63 11.52
C ALA A 88 -8.87 11.77 10.71
N GLY A 89 -10.14 12.11 10.96
CA GLY A 89 -10.86 13.17 10.23
C GLY A 89 -11.12 12.84 8.77
N ARG A 90 -11.12 11.55 8.38
CA ARG A 90 -11.31 11.09 7.00
C ARG A 90 -11.86 9.67 6.95
N LEU A 91 -12.39 9.26 5.80
CA LEU A 91 -13.00 7.95 5.61
C LEU A 91 -12.05 6.95 4.92
N ASP A 92 -11.08 7.44 4.15
CA ASP A 92 -10.21 6.58 3.34
C ASP A 92 -9.23 5.79 4.20
N GLU A 93 -8.95 4.54 3.82
CA GLU A 93 -7.86 3.79 4.44
C GLU A 93 -6.48 4.34 4.02
N PRO A 94 -5.44 4.26 4.88
CA PRO A 94 -4.10 4.61 4.47
C PRO A 94 -3.63 3.72 3.32
N ARG A 95 -2.98 4.34 2.34
CA ARG A 95 -2.49 3.66 1.14
C ARG A 95 -1.27 2.80 1.45
N SER A 96 -1.11 1.71 0.71
CA SER A 96 0.16 0.99 0.63
C SER A 96 1.24 1.84 -0.05
N ALA A 97 2.52 1.50 0.17
CA ALA A 97 3.64 2.23 -0.42
C ALA A 97 3.54 2.32 -1.96
N GLY A 98 3.16 1.22 -2.63
CA GLY A 98 2.98 1.22 -4.08
C GLY A 98 1.85 2.14 -4.55
N GLN A 99 0.74 2.20 -3.82
CA GLN A 99 -0.36 3.11 -4.13
C GLN A 99 0.01 4.59 -3.88
N GLU A 100 0.85 4.88 -2.88
CA GLU A 100 1.38 6.24 -2.66
C GLU A 100 2.26 6.68 -3.84
N VAL A 101 3.14 5.79 -4.34
CA VAL A 101 3.97 6.04 -5.54
C VAL A 101 3.10 6.25 -6.77
N LEU A 102 2.14 5.35 -7.04
CA LEU A 102 1.24 5.46 -8.18
C LEU A 102 0.45 6.78 -8.18
N ARG A 103 -0.02 7.21 -7.00
CA ARG A 103 -0.72 8.48 -6.85
C ARG A 103 0.19 9.68 -7.12
N ALA A 104 1.41 9.68 -6.58
CA ALA A 104 2.38 10.75 -6.81
C ALA A 104 2.66 10.90 -8.31
N VAL A 105 2.85 9.78 -9.00
CA VAL A 105 3.09 9.72 -10.43
C VAL A 105 1.90 10.21 -11.26
N ALA A 106 0.67 9.82 -10.88
CA ALA A 106 -0.54 10.27 -11.57
C ALA A 106 -0.76 11.79 -11.48
N ILE A 107 -0.41 12.41 -10.35
CA ILE A 107 -0.54 13.86 -10.14
C ILE A 107 0.52 14.65 -10.95
N THR A 108 1.70 14.07 -11.20
CA THR A 108 2.79 14.73 -11.94
C THR A 108 2.62 14.79 -13.48
N GLY A 109 1.52 14.29 -14.05
CA GLY A 109 1.10 14.67 -15.40
C GLY A 109 2.01 14.23 -16.56
N GLY A 110 2.51 12.99 -16.57
CA GLY A 110 3.38 12.51 -17.66
C GLY A 110 3.11 11.07 -18.08
N GLY A 111 2.00 10.82 -18.78
CA GLY A 111 1.63 9.49 -19.30
C GLY A 111 2.67 8.82 -20.22
N ALA A 112 3.73 9.51 -20.65
CA ALA A 112 4.75 8.97 -21.54
C ALA A 112 6.07 8.55 -20.86
N ALA A 113 6.43 9.09 -19.69
CA ALA A 113 7.69 8.75 -19.00
C ALA A 113 7.54 7.61 -17.98
N VAL A 114 6.29 7.29 -17.62
CA VAL A 114 5.96 6.50 -16.43
C VAL A 114 5.93 4.99 -16.68
N GLY A 115 5.69 4.53 -17.92
CA GLY A 115 5.65 3.09 -18.22
C GLY A 115 6.96 2.37 -17.86
N GLY A 116 8.10 3.05 -17.99
CA GLY A 116 9.41 2.51 -17.62
C GLY A 116 9.65 2.42 -16.10
N LEU A 117 9.12 3.37 -15.33
CA LEU A 117 9.26 3.38 -13.86
C LEU A 117 8.30 2.39 -13.18
N ILE A 118 7.08 2.24 -13.70
CA ILE A 118 6.12 1.24 -13.20
C ILE A 118 6.67 -0.18 -13.40
N ALA A 119 7.25 -0.48 -14.58
CA ALA A 119 7.83 -1.79 -14.85
C ALA A 119 9.04 -2.14 -13.96
N LEU A 120 9.80 -1.14 -13.47
CA LEU A 120 10.89 -1.37 -12.51
C LEU A 120 10.40 -1.52 -11.06
N ALA A 121 9.29 -0.88 -10.70
CA ALA A 121 8.81 -0.89 -9.32
C ALA A 121 7.93 -2.10 -8.98
N THR A 122 7.31 -2.76 -9.97
CA THR A 122 6.38 -3.89 -9.76
C THR A 122 6.91 -5.23 -10.30
N ALA A 123 8.16 -5.31 -10.73
CA ALA A 123 8.74 -6.58 -11.19
C ALA A 123 9.16 -7.45 -10.00
N ASP A 124 8.40 -8.52 -9.75
CA ASP A 124 8.82 -9.62 -8.87
C ASP A 124 10.15 -10.24 -9.37
N PRO A 125 11.02 -10.75 -8.48
CA PRO A 125 12.35 -11.22 -8.83
C PRO A 125 12.32 -12.64 -9.44
N VAL A 126 11.56 -12.88 -10.50
CA VAL A 126 11.62 -14.15 -11.27
C VAL A 126 11.40 -13.87 -12.76
N VAL A 127 12.40 -13.33 -13.46
CA VAL A 127 12.42 -13.39 -14.93
C VAL A 127 13.84 -13.32 -15.48
N ASP A 128 14.13 -14.28 -16.35
CA ASP A 128 15.39 -14.56 -17.05
C ASP A 128 16.03 -13.33 -17.75
N GLU A 129 17.37 -13.31 -17.80
CA GLU A 129 18.20 -12.18 -18.24
C GLU A 129 17.90 -11.76 -19.69
N THR A 130 17.50 -12.71 -20.55
CA THR A 130 17.10 -12.41 -21.93
C THR A 130 15.81 -11.58 -22.01
N SER A 131 14.93 -11.74 -21.03
CA SER A 131 13.68 -10.98 -20.91
C SER A 131 13.93 -9.55 -20.45
N ARG A 132 14.93 -9.33 -19.57
CA ARG A 132 15.38 -7.98 -19.18
C ARG A 132 15.92 -7.18 -20.37
N GLN A 133 16.70 -7.81 -21.24
CA GLN A 133 17.28 -7.13 -22.40
C GLN A 133 16.19 -6.72 -23.40
N ARG A 134 15.19 -7.58 -23.64
CA ARG A 134 14.04 -7.26 -24.50
C ARG A 134 13.13 -6.19 -23.90
N ALA A 135 12.94 -6.20 -22.57
CA ALA A 135 12.18 -5.18 -21.86
C ALA A 135 12.88 -3.81 -21.92
N ARG A 136 14.20 -3.75 -21.67
CA ARG A 136 15.01 -2.52 -21.81
C ARG A 136 14.90 -1.92 -23.22
N ASN A 137 15.04 -2.75 -24.25
CA ASN A 137 14.99 -2.26 -25.64
C ASN A 137 13.61 -1.70 -26.01
N ARG A 138 12.51 -2.26 -25.47
CA ARG A 138 11.15 -1.73 -25.66
C ARG A 138 10.92 -0.41 -24.96
N VAL A 139 11.43 -0.23 -23.74
CA VAL A 139 11.34 1.04 -23.01
C VAL A 139 12.07 2.14 -23.77
N ILE A 140 13.30 1.89 -24.24
CA ILE A 140 14.08 2.87 -25.00
C ILE A 140 13.38 3.26 -26.31
N ALA A 141 12.85 2.29 -27.06
CA ALA A 141 12.13 2.57 -28.30
C ALA A 141 10.86 3.41 -28.09
N GLY A 142 10.11 3.16 -27.01
CA GLY A 142 8.91 3.93 -26.66
C GLY A 142 9.21 5.39 -26.26
N SER A 143 10.31 5.61 -25.53
CA SER A 143 10.72 6.95 -25.09
C SER A 143 11.13 7.86 -26.26
N VAL A 144 11.79 7.31 -27.29
CA VAL A 144 12.21 8.09 -28.47
C VAL A 144 11.01 8.45 -29.35
N ALA A 145 10.07 7.52 -29.56
CA ALA A 145 8.88 7.78 -30.36
C ALA A 145 7.95 8.83 -29.72
N GLY A 146 7.75 8.75 -28.39
CA GLY A 146 6.95 9.72 -27.64
C GLY A 146 7.59 11.11 -27.58
N GLY A 147 8.90 11.18 -27.37
CA GLY A 147 9.65 12.45 -27.40
C GLY A 147 9.59 13.15 -28.76
N LEU A 148 9.69 12.38 -29.85
CA LEU A 148 9.61 12.92 -31.21
C LEU A 148 8.21 13.45 -31.54
N LEU A 149 7.15 12.77 -31.09
CA LEU A 149 5.77 13.24 -31.30
C LEU A 149 5.48 14.56 -30.55
N CYS A 150 5.97 14.71 -29.32
CA CYS A 150 5.82 15.95 -28.57
C CYS A 150 6.61 17.11 -29.20
N LEU A 151 7.80 16.86 -29.73
CA LEU A 151 8.58 17.87 -30.43
C LEU A 151 7.90 18.31 -31.74
N LEU A 152 7.35 17.37 -32.50
CA LEU A 152 6.61 17.65 -33.73
C LEU A 152 5.32 18.44 -33.45
N ALA A 153 4.60 18.10 -32.37
CA ALA A 153 3.41 18.84 -31.95
C ALA A 153 3.76 20.28 -31.51
N ALA A 154 4.87 20.49 -30.81
CA ALA A 154 5.33 21.82 -30.38
C ALA A 154 5.84 22.70 -31.54
N LEU A 155 6.35 22.09 -32.61
CA LEU A 155 6.80 22.79 -33.82
C LEU A 155 5.64 23.11 -34.78
N ALA A 156 4.54 22.36 -34.76
CA ALA A 156 3.36 22.58 -35.60
C ALA A 156 2.45 23.73 -35.14
N THR A 157 2.66 24.27 -33.93
CA THR A 157 1.89 25.38 -33.35
C THR A 157 2.58 26.73 -33.43
N ARG A 158 3.53 26.92 -34.37
CA ARG A 158 4.17 28.22 -34.66
C ARG A 158 3.86 28.70 -36.07
#